data_AF-A0A1F8VBU6-F1
#
_entry.id   AF-A0A1F8VBU6-F1
#
_cell.length_a   1.000
_cell.length_b   1.000
_cell.length_c   1.000
_cell.angle_alpha   90.00
_cell.angle_beta   90.00
_cell.angle_gamma   90.00
#
_symmetry.space_group_name_H-M   'P 1'
#
loop_
_entity.id
_entity.type
_entity.pdbx_description
1 polymer ?
#
loop_
_entity_poly.entity_id
_entity_poly.type
_entity_poly.pdbx_seq_one_letter_code
_entity_poly.pdbx_strand_id
1 'polypeptide(L)'
;MAIEIERKFLVIGQPWQQAVGVVFRQGYLSRDKARTVRVRVADDAAFLTIKGVSVGATRAEFEYPIPLADAEALLALCEGPLIEKTRYLLDHAGTRWELDVFVGDNAGLVVAEVELASEDQAFARPDWLGDEVTQDARYFNSNLAAYPYCRWATP
;
A
#
# COMPACT_ATOMS: atom_id res chain seq x y z
N MET A 1 20.84 6.38 6.44
CA MET A 1 19.49 6.13 5.92
C MET A 1 19.17 4.69 6.22
N ALA A 2 18.06 4.42 6.92
CA ALA A 2 17.58 3.05 7.07
C ALA A 2 17.04 2.59 5.71
N ILE A 3 17.40 1.38 5.29
CA ILE A 3 16.73 0.70 4.18
C ILE A 3 15.49 0.06 4.80
N GLU A 4 14.32 0.42 4.31
CA GLU A 4 13.07 -0.24 4.69
C GLU A 4 13.01 -1.59 3.98
N ILE A 5 12.81 -2.66 4.74
CA ILE A 5 12.74 -4.03 4.23
C ILE A 5 11.32 -4.52 4.47
N GLU A 6 10.54 -4.63 3.42
CA GLU A 6 9.14 -5.07 3.46
C GLU A 6 8.99 -6.37 2.66
N ARG A 7 8.20 -7.31 3.18
CA ARG A 7 7.72 -8.47 2.43
C ARG A 7 6.21 -8.44 2.31
N LYS A 8 5.71 -8.88 1.15
CA LYS A 8 4.32 -8.75 0.73
C LYS A 8 3.74 -10.10 0.33
N PHE A 9 2.55 -10.42 0.82
CA PHE A 9 1.92 -11.72 0.62
C PHE A 9 0.45 -11.58 0.25
N LEU A 10 -0.08 -12.54 -0.48
CA LEU A 10 -1.52 -12.72 -0.62
C LEU A 10 -2.13 -13.23 0.69
N VAL A 11 -3.41 -12.93 0.92
CA VAL A 11 -4.13 -13.40 2.11
C VAL A 11 -5.20 -14.42 1.74
N ILE A 12 -5.25 -15.50 2.52
CA ILE A 12 -6.23 -16.57 2.42
C ILE A 12 -7.29 -16.36 3.52
N GLY A 13 -8.56 -16.45 3.14
CA GLY A 13 -9.67 -16.24 4.07
C GLY A 13 -9.83 -14.76 4.45
N GLN A 14 -10.38 -14.52 5.64
CA GLN A 14 -10.71 -13.16 6.12
C GLN A 14 -10.30 -12.94 7.58
N PRO A 15 -9.00 -13.06 7.94
CA PRO A 15 -8.52 -12.96 9.32
C PRO A 15 -8.77 -11.61 9.99
N TRP A 16 -9.06 -10.56 9.21
CA TRP A 16 -9.27 -9.20 9.71
C TRP A 16 -10.71 -8.90 10.16
N GLN A 17 -11.67 -9.82 10.01
CA GLN A 17 -13.10 -9.52 10.22
C GLN A 17 -13.45 -8.93 11.60
N GLN A 18 -12.63 -9.21 12.63
CA GLN A 18 -12.85 -8.71 13.99
C GLN A 18 -11.94 -7.52 14.36
N ALA A 19 -11.06 -7.10 13.45
CA ALA A 19 -10.14 -6.00 13.68
C ALA A 19 -10.78 -4.67 13.28
N VAL A 20 -10.36 -3.59 13.96
CA VAL A 20 -10.69 -2.23 13.54
C VAL A 20 -9.74 -1.84 12.41
N GLY A 21 -10.30 -1.46 11.27
CA GLY A 21 -9.55 -1.02 10.11
C GLY A 21 -9.53 0.50 9.98
N VAL A 22 -8.51 1.01 9.31
CA VAL A 22 -8.36 2.41 8.91
C VAL A 22 -8.64 2.50 7.42
N VAL A 23 -9.48 3.43 6.98
CA VAL A 23 -9.81 3.60 5.58
C VAL A 23 -8.74 4.46 4.90
N PHE A 24 -8.13 3.91 3.86
CA PHE A 24 -7.14 4.60 3.04
C PHE A 24 -7.71 4.95 1.67
N ARG A 25 -7.47 6.18 1.24
CA ARG A 25 -7.71 6.65 -0.12
C ARG A 25 -6.46 7.36 -0.60
N GLN A 26 -5.92 6.98 -1.75
CA GLN A 26 -4.74 7.63 -2.30
C GLN A 26 -4.81 7.75 -3.82
N GLY A 27 -4.17 8.79 -4.33
CA GLY A 27 -4.09 9.10 -5.75
C GLY A 27 -2.75 9.72 -6.10
N TYR A 28 -2.45 9.77 -7.39
CA TYR A 28 -1.22 10.35 -7.90
C TYR A 28 -1.53 11.61 -8.73
N LEU A 29 -1.00 12.75 -8.28
CA LEU A 29 -0.99 13.98 -9.07
C LEU A 29 0.08 13.91 -10.18
N SER A 30 1.13 13.12 -9.94
CA SER A 30 2.15 12.79 -10.94
C SER A 30 2.66 11.38 -10.70
N ARG A 31 2.73 10.58 -11.76
CA ARG A 31 3.34 9.23 -11.77
C ARG A 31 4.66 9.18 -12.52
N ASP A 32 5.21 10.33 -12.88
CA ASP A 32 6.52 10.43 -13.52
C ASP A 32 7.60 9.83 -12.59
N LYS A 33 8.39 8.89 -13.12
CA LYS A 33 9.43 8.19 -12.36
C LYS A 33 10.52 9.12 -11.82
N ALA A 34 10.70 10.30 -12.40
CA ALA A 34 11.64 11.30 -11.91
C ALA A 34 11.06 12.15 -10.75
N ARG A 35 9.73 12.20 -10.62
CA ARG A 35 8.98 13.11 -9.73
C ARG A 35 7.56 12.59 -9.48
N THR A 36 7.46 11.56 -8.65
CA THR A 36 6.17 11.01 -8.25
C THR A 36 5.57 11.87 -7.15
N VAL A 37 4.30 12.27 -7.30
CA VAL A 37 3.56 13.05 -6.31
C VAL A 37 2.29 12.30 -5.97
N ARG A 38 2.17 11.88 -4.70
CA ARG A 38 1.06 11.09 -4.19
C ARG A 38 0.35 11.84 -3.08
N VAL A 39 -0.97 11.86 -3.12
CA VAL A 39 -1.84 12.30 -2.04
C VAL A 39 -2.43 11.05 -1.37
N ARG A 40 -2.39 10.99 -0.05
CA ARG A 40 -2.95 9.88 0.75
C ARG A 40 -3.77 10.45 1.89
N VAL A 41 -4.97 9.93 2.06
CA VAL A 41 -5.84 10.09 3.23
C VAL A 41 -5.92 8.74 3.93
N ALA A 42 -5.79 8.74 5.26
CA ALA A 42 -5.95 7.61 6.16
C ALA A 42 -6.88 8.06 7.29
N ASP A 43 -8.15 7.67 7.20
CA ASP A 43 -9.27 8.24 7.96
C ASP A 43 -9.23 9.78 7.99
N ASP A 44 -8.85 10.39 9.12
CA ASP A 44 -8.82 11.83 9.34
C ASP A 44 -7.43 12.46 9.12
N ALA A 45 -6.40 11.65 8.86
CA ALA A 45 -5.04 12.10 8.60
C ALA A 45 -4.74 12.12 7.10
N ALA A 46 -4.04 13.16 6.63
CA ALA A 46 -3.68 13.27 5.23
C ALA A 46 -2.24 13.71 4.99
N PHE A 47 -1.66 13.21 3.90
CA PHE A 47 -0.25 13.37 3.56
C PHE A 47 -0.06 13.62 2.07
N LEU A 48 0.86 14.53 1.75
CA LEU A 48 1.43 14.70 0.42
C LEU A 48 2.85 14.12 0.42
N THR A 49 3.08 13.11 -0.41
CA THR A 49 4.39 12.49 -0.58
C THR A 49 4.97 12.85 -1.95
N ILE A 50 6.21 13.35 -1.98
CA ILE A 50 6.96 13.64 -3.20
C ILE A 50 8.19 12.74 -3.23
N LYS A 51 8.36 11.97 -4.31
CA LYS A 51 9.45 11.02 -4.48
C LYS A 51 10.27 11.35 -5.74
N GLY A 52 11.58 11.42 -5.58
CA GLY A 52 12.53 11.58 -6.68
C GLY A 52 12.81 10.27 -7.41
N VAL A 53 13.72 10.33 -8.38
CA VAL A 53 14.19 9.15 -9.12
C VAL A 53 14.84 8.12 -8.18
N SER A 54 14.55 6.84 -8.40
CA SER A 54 15.27 5.75 -7.74
C SER A 54 16.66 5.56 -8.34
N VAL A 55 17.67 5.49 -7.49
CA VAL A 55 19.05 5.10 -7.83
C VAL A 55 19.37 3.84 -7.02
N GLY A 56 19.35 2.68 -7.68
CA GLY A 56 19.40 1.38 -7.00
C GLY A 56 18.20 1.19 -6.06
N ALA A 57 18.47 0.83 -4.80
CA ALA A 57 17.46 0.64 -3.76
C ALA A 57 17.10 1.94 -3.00
N THR A 58 17.61 3.11 -3.42
CA THR A 58 17.43 4.38 -2.70
C THR A 58 16.74 5.43 -3.56
N ARG A 59 15.96 6.31 -2.93
CA ARG A 59 15.38 7.50 -3.57
C ARG A 59 15.22 8.63 -2.55
N ALA A 60 15.20 9.87 -3.03
CA ALA A 60 14.76 10.99 -2.21
C ALA A 60 13.24 10.90 -2.00
N GLU A 61 12.79 11.06 -0.76
CA GLU A 61 11.38 11.00 -0.39
C GLU A 61 11.08 12.08 0.65
N PHE A 62 10.03 12.86 0.40
CA PHE A 62 9.55 13.92 1.27
C PHE A 62 8.08 13.66 1.55
N GLU A 63 7.69 13.65 2.83
CA GLU A 63 6.31 13.47 3.25
C GLU A 63 5.90 14.62 4.16
N TYR A 64 4.75 15.23 3.84
CA TYR A 64 4.22 16.37 4.58
C TYR A 64 2.79 16.06 5.02
N PRO A 65 2.44 16.27 6.30
CA PRO A 65 1.04 16.31 6.68
C PRO A 65 0.39 17.52 6.00
N ILE A 66 -0.84 17.33 5.51
CA ILE A 66 -1.65 18.40 4.90
C ILE A 66 -3.07 18.38 5.50
N PRO A 67 -3.81 19.50 5.45
CA PRO A 67 -5.21 19.50 5.87
C PRO A 67 -6.04 18.48 5.09
N LEU A 68 -6.97 17.80 5.78
CA LEU A 68 -7.83 16.79 5.16
C LEU A 68 -8.63 17.36 3.96
N ALA A 69 -9.21 18.55 4.12
CA ALA A 69 -9.97 19.21 3.06
C ALA A 69 -9.12 19.47 1.80
N ASP A 70 -7.85 19.86 1.98
CA ASP A 70 -6.93 20.07 0.86
C ASP A 70 -6.61 18.72 0.18
N ALA A 71 -6.39 17.67 0.97
CA ALA A 71 -6.13 16.34 0.43
C ALA A 71 -7.32 15.79 -0.38
N GLU A 72 -8.55 15.97 0.09
CA GLU A 72 -9.76 15.58 -0.63
C GLU A 72 -9.90 16.34 -1.96
N ALA A 73 -9.65 17.65 -1.95
CA ALA A 73 -9.65 18.46 -3.16
C ALA A 73 -8.56 18.00 -4.15
N LEU A 74 -7.35 17.69 -3.66
CA LEU A 74 -6.25 17.19 -4.49
C LEU A 74 -6.52 15.77 -5.03
N LEU A 75 -7.16 14.90 -4.26
CA LEU A 75 -7.57 13.57 -4.72
C LEU A 75 -8.53 13.65 -5.91
N ALA A 76 -9.42 14.64 -5.93
CA ALA A 76 -10.32 14.89 -7.06
C ALA A 76 -9.59 15.32 -8.36
N LEU A 77 -8.34 15.82 -8.25
CA LEU A 77 -7.49 16.18 -9.38
C LEU A 77 -6.59 15.04 -9.87
N CYS A 78 -6.49 13.96 -9.11
CA CYS A 78 -5.62 12.84 -9.45
C CYS A 78 -6.14 12.09 -10.69
N GLU A 79 -5.21 11.55 -11.47
CA GLU A 79 -5.57 10.59 -12.52
C GLU A 79 -6.12 9.31 -11.88
N GLY A 80 -7.32 8.90 -12.30
CA GLY A 80 -7.97 7.70 -11.78
C GLY A 80 -7.46 6.39 -12.43
N PRO A 81 -7.80 5.23 -11.82
CA PRO A 81 -8.54 5.11 -10.55
C PRO A 81 -7.71 5.49 -9.33
N LEU A 82 -8.40 5.91 -8.27
CA LEU A 82 -7.80 6.01 -6.94
C LEU A 82 -7.53 4.61 -6.38
N ILE A 83 -6.54 4.51 -5.50
CA ILE A 83 -6.36 3.30 -4.68
C ILE A 83 -7.11 3.50 -3.37
N GLU A 84 -8.10 2.65 -3.17
CA GLU A 84 -8.94 2.66 -1.98
C GLU A 84 -8.86 1.29 -1.31
N LYS A 85 -8.65 1.29 0.00
CA LYS A 85 -8.50 0.07 0.80
C LYS A 85 -8.85 0.33 2.26
N THR A 86 -9.15 -0.73 3.00
CA THR A 86 -9.14 -0.69 4.47
C THR A 86 -7.92 -1.45 4.96
N ARG A 87 -7.06 -0.78 5.75
CA ARG A 87 -5.87 -1.39 6.35
C ARG A 87 -6.19 -1.83 7.77
N TYR A 88 -5.90 -3.09 8.07
CA TYR A 88 -6.05 -3.69 9.40
C TYR A 88 -4.66 -4.03 9.94
N LEU A 89 -4.45 -3.80 11.24
CA LEU A 89 -3.23 -4.23 11.91
C LEU A 89 -3.52 -5.50 12.69
N LEU A 90 -2.79 -6.57 12.39
CA LEU A 90 -2.89 -7.84 13.10
C LEU A 90 -1.54 -8.22 13.71
N ASP A 91 -1.55 -8.58 14.99
CA ASP A 91 -0.36 -9.11 15.66
C ASP A 91 -0.41 -10.64 15.64
N HIS A 92 0.68 -11.27 15.18
CA HIS A 92 0.83 -12.72 15.18
C HIS A 92 2.22 -13.09 15.67
N ALA A 93 2.30 -13.85 16.77
CA ALA A 93 3.55 -14.32 17.37
C ALA A 93 4.61 -13.20 17.60
N GLY A 94 4.17 -12.00 17.95
CA GLY A 94 5.04 -10.85 18.18
C GLY A 94 5.45 -10.07 16.93
N THR A 95 4.96 -10.47 15.75
CA THR A 95 5.12 -9.73 14.49
C THR A 95 3.83 -8.99 14.15
N ARG A 96 3.93 -7.70 13.86
CA ARG A 96 2.82 -6.88 13.38
C ARG A 96 2.71 -6.98 11.87
N TRP A 97 1.50 -7.22 11.38
CA TRP A 97 1.15 -7.31 9.98
C TRP A 97 0.18 -6.22 9.59
N GLU A 98 0.38 -5.62 8.42
CA GLU A 98 -0.56 -4.70 7.80
C GLU A 98 -1.34 -5.43 6.71
N LEU A 99 -2.65 -5.61 6.91
CA LEU A 99 -3.53 -6.27 5.95
C LEU A 99 -4.36 -5.23 5.21
N ASP A 100 -4.15 -5.15 3.90
CA ASP A 100 -4.83 -4.26 2.99
C ASP A 100 -5.93 -4.99 2.24
N VAL A 101 -7.17 -4.62 2.55
CA VAL A 101 -8.37 -5.10 1.85
C VAL A 101 -8.79 -4.03 0.85
N PHE A 102 -8.48 -4.25 -0.42
CA PHE A 102 -8.75 -3.27 -1.47
C PHE A 102 -10.23 -3.25 -1.85
N VAL A 103 -10.70 -2.06 -2.24
CA VAL A 103 -12.07 -1.80 -2.71
C VAL A 103 -12.05 -1.08 -4.06
N GLY A 104 -13.24 -0.75 -4.60
CA GLY A 104 -13.37 -0.09 -5.90
C GLY A 104 -12.83 -0.97 -7.03
N ASP A 105 -12.04 -0.38 -7.93
CA ASP A 105 -11.45 -1.09 -9.07
C ASP A 105 -10.45 -2.19 -8.66
N ASN A 106 -9.96 -2.15 -7.41
CA ASN A 106 -9.08 -3.17 -6.85
C ASN A 106 -9.80 -4.16 -5.92
N ALA A 107 -11.14 -4.14 -5.88
CA ALA A 107 -11.92 -5.03 -5.03
C ALA A 107 -11.63 -6.51 -5.29
N GLY A 108 -11.56 -7.28 -4.20
CA GLY A 108 -11.24 -8.71 -4.21
C GLY A 108 -9.76 -9.01 -3.98
N LEU A 109 -8.87 -8.02 -4.14
CA LEU A 109 -7.47 -8.15 -3.77
C LEU A 109 -7.29 -7.93 -2.27
N VAL A 110 -6.59 -8.85 -1.61
CA VAL A 110 -6.14 -8.69 -0.23
C VAL A 110 -4.66 -9.04 -0.11
N VAL A 111 -3.92 -8.14 0.51
CA VAL A 111 -2.47 -8.25 0.66
C VAL A 111 -2.09 -8.05 2.12
N ALA A 112 -1.10 -8.80 2.60
CA ALA A 112 -0.45 -8.58 3.88
C ALA A 112 0.99 -8.11 3.67
N GLU A 113 1.39 -7.05 4.37
CA GLU A 113 2.75 -6.51 4.41
C GLU A 113 3.31 -6.70 5.82
N VAL A 114 4.62 -6.98 5.89
CA VAL A 114 5.39 -7.01 7.14
C VAL A 114 6.69 -6.26 6.94
N GLU A 115 6.97 -5.32 7.83
CA GLU A 115 8.26 -4.64 7.92
C GLU A 115 9.26 -5.48 8.74
N LEU A 116 10.48 -5.60 8.25
CA LEU A 116 11.55 -6.39 8.83
C LEU A 116 12.80 -5.51 9.05
N ALA A 117 13.59 -5.89 10.04
CA ALA A 117 14.89 -5.28 10.32
C ALA A 117 16.01 -5.79 9.38
N SER A 118 15.82 -6.96 8.76
CA SER A 118 16.73 -7.54 7.76
C SER A 118 15.96 -8.47 6.81
N GLU A 119 16.52 -8.73 5.61
CA GLU A 119 15.90 -9.63 4.62
C GLU A 119 15.76 -11.07 5.14
N ASP A 120 16.72 -11.51 5.96
CA ASP A 120 16.76 -12.84 6.56
C ASP A 120 16.02 -12.95 7.90
N GLN A 121 15.33 -11.89 8.34
CA GLN A 121 14.58 -11.94 9.59
C GLN A 121 13.48 -13.00 9.52
N ALA A 122 13.59 -14.02 10.38
CA ALA A 122 12.56 -15.02 10.53
C ALA A 122 11.32 -14.44 11.23
N PHE A 123 10.14 -14.89 10.80
CA PHE A 123 8.85 -14.62 11.43
C PHE A 123 7.99 -15.89 11.39
N ALA A 124 7.09 -16.03 12.36
CA ALA A 124 6.11 -17.11 12.33
C ALA A 124 5.08 -16.83 11.23
N ARG A 125 4.78 -17.84 10.40
CA ARG A 125 3.82 -17.72 9.30
C ARG A 125 2.40 -17.98 9.84
N PRO A 126 1.49 -17.00 9.78
CA PRO A 126 0.09 -17.23 10.08
C PRO A 126 -0.57 -18.18 9.06
N ASP A 127 -1.62 -18.90 9.46
CA ASP A 127 -2.34 -19.83 8.57
C ASP A 127 -3.03 -19.14 7.37
N TRP A 128 -3.31 -17.84 7.49
CA TRP A 128 -3.90 -17.02 6.44
C TRP A 128 -2.87 -16.45 5.45
N LEU A 129 -1.57 -16.67 5.66
CA LEU A 129 -0.50 -16.10 4.83
C LEU A 129 -0.28 -16.96 3.58
N GLY A 130 -0.67 -16.42 2.42
CA GLY A 130 -0.55 -17.06 1.11
C GLY A 130 0.81 -16.83 0.44
N ASP A 131 0.76 -16.79 -0.89
CA ASP A 131 1.93 -16.66 -1.75
C ASP A 131 2.63 -15.31 -1.56
N GLU A 132 3.96 -15.33 -1.61
CA GLU A 132 4.75 -14.11 -1.58
C GLU A 132 4.74 -13.41 -2.93
N VAL A 133 4.42 -12.13 -2.93
CA VAL A 133 4.34 -11.25 -4.10
C VAL A 133 5.23 -10.02 -3.99
N THR A 134 6.21 -10.04 -3.08
CA THR A 134 7.17 -8.94 -2.81
C THR A 134 7.81 -8.39 -4.08
N GLN A 135 8.20 -9.25 -5.02
CA GLN A 135 8.89 -8.87 -6.26
C GLN A 135 7.95 -8.72 -7.46
N ASP A 136 6.66 -9.02 -7.30
CA ASP A 136 5.70 -8.91 -8.39
C ASP A 136 5.18 -7.47 -8.49
N ALA A 137 5.71 -6.76 -9.48
CA ALA A 137 5.38 -5.36 -9.71
C ALA A 137 3.88 -5.10 -9.89
N ARG A 138 3.07 -6.08 -10.29
CA ARG A 138 1.61 -5.90 -10.43
C ARG A 138 0.96 -5.46 -9.11
N TYR A 139 1.47 -5.93 -7.97
CA TYR A 139 0.96 -5.63 -6.63
C TYR A 139 1.49 -4.32 -6.03
N PHE A 140 2.23 -3.51 -6.79
CA PHE A 140 2.67 -2.20 -6.34
C PHE A 140 1.54 -1.17 -6.49
N ASN A 141 1.35 -0.30 -5.50
CA ASN A 141 0.27 0.71 -5.51
C ASN A 141 0.24 1.56 -6.78
N SER A 142 1.41 1.95 -7.31
CA SER A 142 1.49 2.73 -8.56
C SER A 142 0.97 1.95 -9.76
N ASN A 143 1.16 0.63 -9.77
CA ASN A 143 0.72 -0.25 -10.85
C ASN A 143 -0.75 -0.64 -10.68
N LEU A 144 -1.23 -0.86 -9.45
CA LEU A 144 -2.67 -0.98 -9.18
C LEU A 144 -3.43 0.29 -9.59
N ALA A 145 -2.82 1.47 -9.49
CA ALA A 145 -3.44 2.72 -9.90
C ALA A 145 -3.43 2.89 -11.42
N ALA A 146 -2.48 2.27 -12.13
CA ALA A 146 -2.38 2.32 -13.58
C ALA A 146 -3.20 1.22 -14.28
N TYR A 147 -3.18 0.03 -13.70
CA TYR A 147 -3.79 -1.19 -14.21
C TYR A 147 -4.43 -1.96 -13.04
N PRO A 148 -5.63 -1.55 -12.62
CA PRO A 148 -6.27 -2.08 -11.42
C PRO A 148 -6.60 -3.56 -11.55
N TYR A 149 -6.78 -4.21 -10.40
CA TYR A 149 -7.00 -5.64 -10.26
C TYR A 149 -8.16 -6.16 -11.13
N CYS A 150 -9.24 -5.39 -11.27
CA CYS A 150 -10.39 -5.76 -12.12
C CYS A 150 -10.04 -5.93 -13.61
N ARG A 151 -8.90 -5.41 -14.07
CA ARG A 151 -8.41 -5.54 -15.45
C ARG A 151 -7.38 -6.64 -15.62
N TRP A 152 -6.97 -7.30 -14.54
CA TRP A 152 -6.00 -8.38 -14.66
C TRP A 152 -6.68 -9.53 -15.40
N ALA A 153 -5.98 -10.10 -16.37
CA ALA A 153 -6.42 -11.37 -16.93
C ALA A 153 -6.44 -12.36 -15.77
N THR A 154 -7.62 -12.90 -15.45
CA THR A 154 -7.71 -14.05 -14.56
C THR A 154 -6.79 -15.12 -15.14
N PRO A 155 -5.89 -15.74 -14.35
CA PRO A 155 -5.22 -16.94 -14.80
C PRO A 155 -6.23 -18.03 -15.19
#